data_AF-A0A822F5D2-F1
#
_entry.id   AF-A0A822F5D2-F1
#
_cell.length_a   1.000
_cell.length_b   1.000
_cell.length_c   1.000
_cell.angle_alpha   90.00
_cell.angle_beta   90.00
_cell.angle_gamma   90.00
#
_symmetry.space_group_name_H-M   'P 1'
#
loop_
_entity.id
_entity.type
_entity.pdbx_description
1 polymer ?
#
loop_
_entity_poly.entity_id
_entity_poly.type
_entity_poly.pdbx_seq_one_letter_code
_entity_poly.pdbx_strand_id
1 'polypeptide(L)'
;YLRLGYVWPQTPTMCHIWWFVGDGFSDTMTILMAWASFERHILIFHNQLVSTRRKRIFAHYLPITIIIIYCPLYYLIVMGFPPCENIYDYTEKLCSSSCLYRNEILLLYDAIFNDILATILVAIFSISLIIRVLWHNQIRYRQRLQWRKHQKIIIIL
;
A
#
# COMPACT_ATOMS: atom_id res chain seq x y z
N TYR A 1 -16.71 -7.69 19.39
CA TYR A 1 -17.64 -6.91 18.55
C TYR A 1 -18.49 -7.79 17.62
N LEU A 2 -17.91 -8.63 16.72
CA LEU A 2 -18.64 -9.48 15.76
C LEU A 2 -19.76 -10.36 16.38
N ARG A 3 -19.68 -10.66 17.68
CA ARG A 3 -20.66 -11.47 18.41
C ARG A 3 -21.51 -10.69 19.43
N LEU A 4 -21.06 -9.51 19.89
CA LEU A 4 -21.65 -8.83 21.06
C LEU A 4 -22.49 -7.59 20.70
N GLY A 5 -22.27 -6.97 19.53
CA GLY A 5 -23.04 -5.79 19.10
C GLY A 5 -22.65 -4.46 19.75
N TYR A 6 -21.72 -4.45 20.71
CA TYR A 6 -21.17 -3.25 21.35
C TYR A 6 -19.65 -3.35 21.58
N VAL A 7 -19.02 -2.23 21.91
CA VAL A 7 -17.58 -2.15 22.22
C VAL A 7 -17.33 -2.56 23.67
N TRP A 8 -16.44 -3.55 23.89
CA TRP A 8 -16.02 -3.97 25.23
C TRP A 8 -14.49 -4.13 25.26
N PRO A 9 -13.79 -3.53 26.24
CA PRO A 9 -14.30 -2.66 27.31
C PRO A 9 -14.76 -1.29 26.80
N GLN A 10 -15.78 -0.71 27.45
CA GLN A 10 -16.32 0.63 27.12
C GLN A 10 -15.41 1.72 27.68
N THR A 11 -14.24 1.87 27.08
CA THR A 11 -13.25 2.88 27.51
C THR A 11 -12.77 3.68 26.29
N PRO A 12 -12.46 4.98 26.46
CA PRO A 12 -11.88 5.80 25.39
C PRO A 12 -10.59 5.19 24.82
N THR A 13 -9.75 4.60 25.68
CA THR A 13 -8.51 3.95 25.28
C THR A 13 -8.75 2.79 24.31
N MET A 14 -9.80 1.99 24.53
CA MET A 14 -10.15 0.89 23.62
C MET A 14 -10.55 1.42 22.24
N CYS A 15 -11.29 2.53 22.18
CA CYS A 15 -11.65 3.17 20.92
C CYS A 15 -10.43 3.70 20.16
N HIS A 16 -9.48 4.33 20.87
CA HIS A 16 -8.24 4.80 20.24
C HIS A 16 -7.40 3.64 19.68
N ILE A 17 -7.27 2.55 20.43
CA ILE A 17 -6.60 1.34 19.93
C ILE A 17 -7.32 0.83 18.68
N TRP A 18 -8.65 0.83 18.69
CA TRP A 18 -9.42 0.36 17.56
C TRP A 18 -9.23 1.23 16.31
N TRP A 19 -9.29 2.55 16.42
CA TRP A 19 -9.01 3.45 15.29
C TRP A 19 -7.57 3.34 14.82
N PHE A 20 -6.60 3.23 15.74
CA PHE A 20 -5.19 3.06 15.37
C PHE A 20 -4.96 1.75 14.59
N VAL A 21 -5.59 0.66 15.04
CA VAL A 21 -5.46 -0.64 14.38
C VAL A 21 -6.28 -0.71 13.10
N GLY A 22 -7.45 -0.08 13.07
CA GLY A 22 -8.34 -0.04 11.91
C GLY A 22 -7.75 0.85 10.82
N ASP A 23 -7.73 2.14 11.06
CA ASP A 23 -7.34 3.14 10.06
C ASP A 23 -5.82 3.13 9.91
N GLY A 24 -5.09 3.24 11.03
CA GLY A 24 -3.64 3.39 11.01
C GLY A 24 -2.88 2.23 10.37
N PHE A 25 -3.18 0.98 10.75
CA PHE A 25 -2.53 -0.16 10.12
C PHE A 25 -3.00 -0.42 8.70
N SER A 26 -4.29 -0.21 8.39
CA SER A 26 -4.79 -0.42 7.03
C SER A 26 -4.10 0.53 6.04
N ASP A 27 -4.00 1.80 6.40
CA ASP A 27 -3.35 2.80 5.55
C ASP A 27 -1.83 2.56 5.44
N THR A 28 -1.19 2.18 6.55
CA THR A 28 0.21 1.76 6.53
C THR A 28 0.42 0.57 5.58
N MET A 29 -0.46 -0.43 5.60
CA MET A 29 -0.40 -1.57 4.69
C MET A 29 -0.57 -1.14 3.23
N THR A 30 -1.54 -0.27 2.93
CA THR A 30 -1.79 0.24 1.58
C THR A 30 -0.58 1.00 1.03
N ILE A 31 0.02 1.88 1.83
CA ILE A 31 1.23 2.63 1.44
C ILE A 31 2.43 1.69 1.25
N LEU A 32 2.61 0.71 2.14
CA LEU A 32 3.66 -0.31 1.99
C LEU A 32 3.44 -1.16 0.73
N MET A 33 2.20 -1.49 0.39
CA MET A 33 1.86 -2.20 -0.85
C MET A 33 2.14 -1.35 -2.09
N ALA A 34 1.88 -0.02 -2.02
CA ALA A 34 2.23 0.92 -3.08
C ALA A 34 3.74 0.93 -3.29
N TRP A 35 4.50 1.05 -2.20
CA TRP A 35 5.96 1.03 -2.26
C TRP A 35 6.51 -0.30 -2.77
N ALA A 36 6.00 -1.43 -2.29
CA ALA A 36 6.42 -2.75 -2.76
C ALA A 36 6.15 -2.94 -4.27
N SER A 37 5.03 -2.40 -4.76
CA SER A 37 4.69 -2.42 -6.19
C SER A 37 5.65 -1.56 -7.01
N PHE A 38 6.00 -0.38 -6.51
CA PHE A 38 7.00 0.49 -7.13
C PHE A 38 8.41 -0.12 -7.11
N GLU A 39 8.82 -0.70 -5.99
CA GLU A 39 10.13 -1.34 -5.84
C GLU A 39 10.29 -2.49 -6.84
N ARG A 40 9.25 -3.32 -7.03
CA ARG A 40 9.26 -4.38 -8.05
C ARG A 40 9.52 -3.82 -9.45
N HIS A 41 9.00 -2.62 -9.77
CA HIS A 41 9.32 -1.94 -11.03
C HIS A 41 10.79 -1.51 -11.07
N ILE A 42 11.33 -0.93 -10.00
CA ILE A 42 12.76 -0.57 -9.97
C ILE A 42 13.64 -1.81 -10.18
N LEU A 43 13.34 -2.92 -9.49
CA LEU A 43 14.14 -4.15 -9.58
C LEU A 43 14.13 -4.77 -10.98
N ILE A 44 12.98 -4.75 -11.66
CA ILE A 44 12.83 -5.34 -13.00
C ILE A 44 13.44 -4.43 -14.08
N PHE A 45 13.26 -3.11 -13.99
CA PHE A 45 13.57 -2.18 -15.08
C PHE A 45 14.91 -1.47 -14.88
N HIS A 46 15.34 -1.29 -13.63
CA HIS A 46 16.49 -0.49 -13.24
C HIS A 46 17.36 -1.23 -12.23
N ASN A 47 17.78 -2.45 -12.56
CA ASN A 47 18.64 -3.27 -11.69
C ASN A 47 19.94 -2.55 -11.25
N GLN A 48 20.42 -1.59 -12.04
CA GLN A 48 21.59 -0.74 -11.74
C GLN A 48 21.38 0.18 -10.52
N LEU A 49 20.13 0.51 -10.19
CA LEU A 49 19.77 1.29 -9.00
C LEU A 49 19.86 0.46 -7.72
N VAL A 50 19.90 -0.87 -7.80
CA VAL A 50 19.99 -1.76 -6.62
C VAL A 50 21.26 -2.62 -6.66
N SER A 51 22.18 -2.33 -7.58
CA SER A 51 23.36 -3.17 -7.83
C SER A 51 24.40 -3.16 -6.70
N THR A 52 24.44 -2.11 -5.87
CA THR A 52 25.41 -1.98 -4.78
C THR A 52 24.72 -1.90 -3.43
N ARG A 53 25.42 -2.35 -2.37
CA ARG A 53 24.89 -2.38 -1.00
C ARG A 53 24.42 -1.00 -0.52
N ARG A 54 25.18 0.06 -0.83
CA ARG A 54 24.78 1.45 -0.50
C ARG A 54 23.51 1.85 -1.22
N LYS A 55 23.41 1.63 -2.53
CA LYS A 55 22.20 1.99 -3.29
C LYS A 55 20.97 1.20 -2.82
N ARG A 56 21.12 -0.08 -2.45
CA ARG A 56 20.03 -0.86 -1.85
C ARG A 56 19.52 -0.26 -0.54
N ILE A 57 20.40 0.29 0.30
CA ILE A 57 19.97 0.98 1.53
C ILE A 57 19.08 2.17 1.20
N PHE A 58 19.48 3.02 0.26
CA PHE A 58 18.70 4.20 -0.13
C PHE A 58 17.43 3.88 -0.92
N ALA A 59 17.46 2.87 -1.80
CA ALA A 59 16.35 2.57 -2.70
C ALA A 59 15.33 1.57 -2.15
N HIS A 60 15.67 0.78 -1.13
CA HIS A 60 14.77 -0.22 -0.54
C HIS A 60 14.52 0.03 0.94
N TYR A 61 15.57 0.02 1.76
CA TYR A 61 15.40 0.05 3.21
C TYR A 61 14.93 1.41 3.72
N LEU A 62 15.52 2.50 3.23
CA LEU A 62 15.23 3.84 3.72
C LEU A 62 13.75 4.25 3.52
N PRO A 63 13.12 4.06 2.36
CA PRO A 63 11.70 4.37 2.17
C PRO A 63 10.77 3.51 3.04
N ILE A 64 11.06 2.21 3.18
CA ILE A 64 10.29 1.32 4.05
C ILE A 64 10.40 1.76 5.51
N THR A 65 11.60 2.08 5.98
CA THR A 65 11.81 2.59 7.34
C THR A 65 11.08 3.91 7.56
N ILE A 66 11.11 4.82 6.58
CA ILE A 66 10.37 6.09 6.66
C ILE A 66 8.87 5.82 6.78
N ILE A 67 8.28 4.94 5.95
CA ILE A 67 6.84 4.63 5.99
C ILE A 67 6.45 4.00 7.35
N ILE A 68 7.22 3.01 7.82
CA ILE A 68 6.97 2.32 9.09
C ILE A 68 7.06 3.27 10.29
N ILE A 69 7.82 4.35 10.20
CA ILE A 69 7.92 5.36 11.27
C ILE A 69 6.84 6.43 11.09
N TYR A 70 6.68 6.95 9.89
CA TYR A 70 5.77 8.05 9.55
C TYR A 70 4.32 7.69 9.85
N CYS A 71 3.81 6.57 9.33
CA CYS A 71 2.39 6.25 9.45
C CYS A 71 1.98 6.07 10.92
N PRO A 72 2.65 5.23 11.75
CA PRO A 72 2.30 5.12 13.17
C PRO A 72 2.42 6.44 13.93
N LEU A 73 3.47 7.24 13.66
CA LEU A 73 3.62 8.54 14.32
C LEU A 73 2.49 9.50 13.96
N TYR A 74 2.08 9.56 12.69
CA TYR A 74 0.97 10.38 12.25
C TYR A 74 -0.33 10.03 13.01
N TYR A 75 -0.73 8.75 13.04
CA TYR A 75 -1.95 8.36 13.76
C TYR A 75 -1.82 8.53 15.28
N LEU A 76 -0.63 8.30 15.87
CA LEU A 76 -0.40 8.57 17.30
C LEU A 76 -0.57 10.05 17.63
N ILE A 77 -0.07 10.96 16.79
CA ILE A 77 -0.21 12.40 16.99
C ILE A 77 -1.66 12.82 16.85
N VAL A 78 -2.32 12.41 15.76
CA VAL A 78 -3.71 12.81 15.50
C VAL A 78 -4.68 12.27 16.57
N MET A 79 -4.44 11.05 17.07
CA MET A 79 -5.28 10.45 18.12
C MET A 79 -4.94 10.94 19.52
N GLY A 80 -3.66 11.23 19.81
CA GLY A 80 -3.20 11.70 21.11
C GLY A 80 -3.43 13.20 21.35
N PHE A 81 -3.39 14.01 20.29
CA PHE A 81 -3.57 15.46 20.32
C PHE A 81 -4.60 15.91 19.27
N PRO A 82 -5.86 15.46 19.36
CA PRO A 82 -6.87 15.81 18.37
C PRO A 82 -7.19 17.31 18.44
N PRO A 83 -7.38 18.00 17.31
CA PRO A 83 -7.74 19.41 17.28
C PRO A 83 -9.19 19.68 17.69
N CYS A 84 -9.97 18.63 17.96
CA CYS A 84 -11.38 18.71 18.34
C CYS A 84 -11.76 17.58 19.31
N GLU A 85 -12.90 17.72 19.97
CA GLU A 85 -13.36 16.76 20.98
C GLU A 85 -13.87 15.46 20.33
N ASN A 86 -13.29 14.34 20.75
CA ASN A 86 -13.75 13.02 20.32
C ASN A 86 -15.09 12.71 20.97
N ILE A 87 -16.01 12.14 20.18
CA ILE A 87 -17.30 11.65 20.66
C ILE A 87 -17.19 10.13 20.64
N TYR A 88 -17.49 9.50 21.77
CA TYR A 88 -17.44 8.06 21.91
C TYR A 88 -18.86 7.53 22.05
N ASP A 89 -19.39 7.00 20.95
CA ASP A 89 -20.60 6.17 21.01
C ASP A 89 -20.18 4.70 21.12
N TYR A 90 -20.40 4.11 22.28
CA TYR A 90 -20.07 2.71 22.56
C TYR A 90 -21.11 1.72 22.02
N THR A 91 -22.25 2.23 21.53
CA THR A 91 -23.31 1.44 20.89
C THR A 91 -23.07 1.23 19.40
N GLU A 92 -22.21 2.04 18.78
CA GLU A 92 -21.81 1.88 17.39
C GLU A 92 -20.61 0.92 17.20
N LYS A 93 -20.51 0.35 15.99
CA LYS A 93 -19.63 -0.80 15.68
C LYS A 93 -18.13 -0.48 15.71
N LEU A 94 -17.72 0.78 15.74
CA LEU A 94 -16.33 1.21 15.57
C LEU A 94 -15.91 2.28 16.59
N CYS A 95 -16.68 2.45 17.65
CA CYS A 95 -16.81 3.74 18.32
C CYS A 95 -17.28 4.82 17.31
N SER A 96 -18.00 5.86 17.76
CA SER A 96 -18.48 6.93 16.87
C SER A 96 -17.35 7.61 16.07
N SER A 97 -17.68 8.58 15.21
CA SER A 97 -16.68 9.25 14.38
C SER A 97 -15.60 9.93 15.22
N SER A 98 -14.35 9.54 14.97
CA SER A 98 -13.18 10.21 15.55
C SER A 98 -13.10 11.67 15.09
N CYS A 99 -12.34 12.49 15.81
CA CYS A 99 -12.08 13.87 15.40
C CYS A 99 -11.49 13.96 13.97
N LEU A 100 -10.73 12.95 13.54
CA LEU A 100 -10.14 12.87 12.19
C LEU A 100 -11.22 12.98 11.10
N TYR A 101 -12.38 12.34 11.28
CA TYR A 101 -13.49 12.40 10.30
C TYR A 101 -14.31 13.68 10.36
N ARG A 102 -14.20 14.46 11.45
CA ARG A 102 -14.93 15.71 11.62
C ARG A 102 -14.13 16.94 11.23
N ASN A 103 -12.81 16.84 11.29
CA ASN A 103 -11.93 17.88 10.80
C ASN A 103 -11.70 17.68 9.29
N GLU A 104 -12.29 18.54 8.47
CA GLU A 104 -12.20 18.45 7.01
C GLU A 104 -10.76 18.41 6.49
N ILE A 105 -9.84 19.14 7.13
CA ILE A 105 -8.44 19.22 6.70
C ILE A 105 -7.73 17.90 6.97
N LEU A 106 -7.91 17.32 8.15
CA LEU A 106 -7.32 16.03 8.49
C LEU A 106 -7.91 14.90 7.64
N LEU A 107 -9.24 14.89 7.48
CA LEU A 107 -9.92 13.91 6.64
C LEU A 107 -9.44 13.99 5.18
N LEU A 108 -9.34 15.20 4.62
CA LEU A 108 -8.88 15.39 3.25
C LEU A 108 -7.42 14.96 3.09
N TYR A 109 -6.58 15.29 4.05
CA TYR A 109 -5.18 14.90 4.05
C TYR A 109 -5.03 13.38 4.06
N ASP A 110 -5.73 12.72 4.99
CA ASP A 110 -5.71 11.27 5.14
C ASP A 110 -6.24 10.56 3.90
N ALA A 111 -7.42 10.96 3.42
CA ALA A 111 -8.06 10.39 2.24
C ALA A 111 -7.20 10.57 0.98
N ILE A 112 -6.58 11.74 0.77
CA ILE A 112 -5.79 11.98 -0.44
C ILE A 112 -4.44 11.27 -0.37
N PHE A 113 -3.66 11.49 0.69
CA PHE A 113 -2.26 11.09 0.73
C PHE A 113 -2.07 9.64 1.20
N ASN A 114 -2.83 9.21 2.21
CA ASN A 114 -2.65 7.90 2.79
C ASN A 114 -3.45 6.82 2.05
N ASP A 115 -4.64 7.16 1.55
CA ASP A 115 -5.51 6.21 0.85
C ASP A 115 -5.50 6.36 -0.69
N ILE A 116 -6.12 7.41 -1.24
CA ILE A 116 -6.38 7.53 -2.69
C ILE A 116 -5.08 7.48 -3.50
N LEU A 117 -4.07 8.26 -3.12
CA LEU A 117 -2.80 8.30 -3.83
C LEU A 117 -2.10 6.94 -3.78
N ALA A 118 -2.05 6.31 -2.61
CA ALA A 118 -1.42 5.00 -2.44
C ALA A 118 -2.14 3.94 -3.28
N THR A 119 -3.47 3.91 -3.25
CA THR A 119 -4.31 2.97 -4.00
C THR A 119 -4.15 3.15 -5.51
N ILE A 120 -4.14 4.39 -6.01
CA ILE A 120 -3.88 4.69 -7.43
C ILE A 120 -2.49 4.20 -7.85
N LEU A 121 -1.46 4.45 -7.04
CA LEU A 121 -0.10 3.99 -7.33
C LEU A 121 -0.02 2.46 -7.37
N VAL A 122 -0.63 1.75 -6.41
CA VAL A 122 -0.74 0.28 -6.43
C VAL A 122 -1.36 -0.19 -7.73
N ALA A 123 -2.49 0.41 -8.13
CA ALA A 123 -3.20 0.02 -9.35
C ALA A 123 -2.35 0.24 -10.60
N ILE A 124 -1.76 1.44 -10.75
CA ILE A 124 -0.92 1.79 -11.91
C ILE A 124 0.25 0.84 -12.03
N PHE A 125 1.01 0.61 -10.95
CA PHE A 125 2.15 -0.29 -10.99
C PHE A 125 1.71 -1.73 -11.23
N SER A 126 0.69 -2.22 -10.55
CA SER A 126 0.21 -3.60 -10.74
C SER A 126 -0.24 -3.85 -12.19
N ILE A 127 -1.02 -2.93 -12.76
CA ILE A 127 -1.46 -3.00 -14.16
C ILE A 127 -0.26 -2.96 -15.12
N SER A 128 0.69 -2.03 -14.91
CA SER A 128 1.89 -1.90 -15.74
C SER A 128 2.72 -3.19 -15.76
N LEU A 129 2.83 -3.87 -14.62
CA LEU A 129 3.54 -5.14 -14.51
C LEU A 129 2.81 -6.26 -15.27
N ILE A 130 1.49 -6.36 -15.12
CA ILE A 130 0.67 -7.35 -15.83
C ILE A 130 0.79 -7.16 -17.35
N ILE A 131 0.61 -5.93 -17.84
CA ILE A 131 0.72 -5.60 -19.26
C ILE A 131 2.08 -6.06 -19.80
N ARG A 132 3.17 -5.79 -19.08
CA ARG A 132 4.50 -6.23 -19.49
C ARG A 132 4.68 -7.73 -19.50
N VAL A 133 4.20 -8.44 -18.49
CA VAL A 133 4.30 -9.91 -18.44
C VAL A 133 3.56 -10.52 -19.63
N LEU A 134 2.37 -10.02 -19.94
CA LEU A 134 1.61 -10.45 -21.12
C LEU A 134 2.34 -10.14 -22.42
N TRP A 135 2.85 -8.92 -22.58
CA TRP A 135 3.60 -8.49 -23.76
C TRP A 135 4.85 -9.35 -23.99
N HIS A 136 5.64 -9.55 -22.94
CA HIS A 136 6.88 -10.33 -23.00
C HIS A 136 6.59 -11.82 -23.29
N ASN A 137 5.54 -12.40 -22.69
CA ASN A 137 5.11 -13.76 -22.99
C ASN A 137 4.64 -13.91 -24.44
N GLN A 138 3.92 -12.92 -24.96
CA GLN A 138 3.45 -12.93 -26.35
C GLN A 138 4.61 -12.85 -27.35
N ILE A 139 5.64 -12.03 -27.09
CA ILE A 139 6.87 -11.99 -27.89
C ILE A 139 7.57 -13.35 -27.86
N ARG A 140 7.78 -13.93 -26.67
CA ARG A 140 8.43 -15.25 -26.53
C ARG A 140 7.66 -16.35 -27.26
N TYR A 141 6.33 -16.32 -27.21
CA TYR A 141 5.48 -17.28 -27.93
C TYR A 141 5.63 -17.14 -29.44
N ARG A 142 5.61 -15.90 -29.98
CA ARG A 142 5.86 -15.65 -31.41
C ARG A 142 7.26 -16.12 -31.85
N GLN A 143 8.29 -15.86 -31.04
CA GLN A 143 9.65 -16.33 -31.34
C GLN A 143 9.73 -17.87 -31.35
N ARG A 144 9.14 -18.57 -30.38
CA ARG A 144 9.13 -20.05 -30.37
C ARG A 144 8.43 -20.64 -31.61
N LEU A 145 7.32 -20.04 -32.06
CA LEU A 145 6.63 -20.46 -33.29
C LEU A 145 7.49 -20.20 -34.53
N GLN A 146 8.17 -19.06 -34.61
CA GLN A 146 9.09 -18.77 -35.72
C GLN A 146 10.31 -19.70 -35.73
N TRP A 147 10.88 -20.02 -34.57
CA TRP A 147 12.00 -20.97 -34.45
C TRP A 147 11.60 -22.37 -34.93
N ARG A 148 10.40 -22.85 -34.57
CA ARG A 148 9.88 -24.13 -35.09
C ARG A 148 9.65 -24.12 -36.60
N LYS A 149 9.31 -22.97 -37.20
CA LYS A 149 9.19 -22.84 -38.66
C LYS A 149 10.55 -22.87 -39.34
N HIS A 150 11.56 -22.17 -38.81
CA HIS A 150 12.90 -22.15 -39.39
C HIS A 150 13.61 -23.51 -39.28
N GLN A 151 13.42 -24.25 -38.18
CA GLN A 151 13.98 -25.61 -38.05
C GLN A 151 13.43 -26.58 -39.10
N LYS A 152 12.17 -26.44 -39.52
CA LYS A 152 11.60 -27.27 -40.58
C LYS A 152 12.17 -26.96 -41.98
N ILE A 153 12.59 -25.72 -42.23
CA ILE A 153 13.19 -25.31 -43.51
C ILE A 153 14.63 -25.81 -43.63
N ILE A 154 15.39 -25.83 -42.53
CA ILE A 154 16.79 -26.31 -42.52
C ILE A 154 16.91 -27.83 -42.71
N ILE A 155 15.91 -28.62 -42.28
CA ILE A 155 15.94 -30.10 -42.39
C ILE A 155 15.55 -30.59 -43.81
N ILE A 156 14.96 -29.72 -44.64
CA ILE A 156 14.48 -30.07 -45.99
C ILE A 156 15.52 -29.70 -47.08
N LEU A 157 16.64 -29.08 -46.70
CA LEU A 157 17.75 -28.72 -47.58
C LEU A 157 18.90 -29.72 -47.43
#